data_AF-A0A8J4TDB5-F1
#
_entry.id   AF-A0A8J4TDB5-F1
#
_cell.length_a   1.000
_cell.length_b   1.000
_cell.length_c   1.000
_cell.angle_alpha   90.00
_cell.angle_beta   90.00
_cell.angle_gamma   90.00
#
_symmetry.space_group_name_H-M   'P 1'
#
loop_
_entity.id
_entity.type
_entity.pdbx_description
1 polymer ?
#
loop_
_entity_poly.entity_id
_entity_poly.type
_entity_poly.pdbx_seq_one_letter_code
_entity_poly.pdbx_strand_id
1 'polypeptide(L)'
;MATDPIVVNIIFGGQTSKVTLASCNCNVAELMTAIQKLIRIPPNKQRLIFKGKSLLDPELSLSSCGIKTNSKIMVLGSVEQLEPHEAQKLMKAKEEFERLASEIDQLCEKTKLICTTDKAEVSAYLKTTIVLLERCMQCLELLDSVRLPYDCETERSQRKQLVDFIQDLIVKADGVKATLMQASLTE
;
A
#
# COMPACT_ATOMS: atom_id res chain seq x y z
N MET A 1 -22.84 -12.74 -36.86
CA MET A 1 -21.39 -12.96 -36.98
C MET A 1 -20.83 -12.92 -35.57
N ALA A 2 -20.41 -14.07 -35.04
CA ALA A 2 -19.91 -14.17 -33.67
C ALA A 2 -18.49 -13.57 -33.63
N THR A 3 -18.35 -12.39 -33.06
CA THR A 3 -17.04 -11.81 -32.75
C THR A 3 -16.52 -12.48 -31.49
N ASP A 4 -15.63 -13.46 -31.64
CA ASP A 4 -14.99 -14.11 -30.50
C ASP A 4 -14.25 -13.07 -29.63
N PRO A 5 -14.42 -13.09 -28.30
CA PRO A 5 -13.76 -12.15 -27.42
C PRO A 5 -12.25 -12.43 -27.38
N ILE A 6 -11.45 -11.37 -27.54
CA ILE A 6 -10.00 -11.47 -27.43
C ILE A 6 -9.61 -11.25 -25.96
N VAL A 7 -8.99 -12.26 -25.36
CA VAL A 7 -8.39 -12.16 -24.03
C VAL A 7 -6.91 -11.84 -24.16
N VAL A 8 -6.44 -10.76 -23.55
CA VAL A 8 -5.02 -10.39 -23.52
C VAL A 8 -4.50 -10.36 -22.08
N ASN A 9 -3.25 -10.78 -21.90
CA ASN A 9 -2.55 -10.76 -20.62
C ASN A 9 -1.72 -9.48 -20.53
N ILE A 10 -2.02 -8.65 -19.55
CA ILE A 10 -1.42 -7.35 -19.36
C ILE A 10 -0.46 -7.42 -18.18
N ILE A 11 0.80 -7.05 -18.41
CA ILE A 11 1.86 -7.05 -17.39
C ILE A 11 2.12 -5.61 -16.99
N PHE A 12 1.85 -5.26 -15.74
CA PHE A 12 2.16 -3.94 -15.17
C PHE A 12 2.85 -4.11 -13.82
N GLY A 13 4.03 -3.50 -13.64
CA GLY A 13 4.76 -3.54 -12.37
C GLY A 13 5.10 -4.95 -11.85
N GLY A 14 5.23 -5.94 -12.75
CA GLY A 14 5.45 -7.35 -12.40
C GLY A 14 4.18 -8.16 -12.10
N GLN A 15 3.00 -7.53 -12.07
CA GLN A 15 1.72 -8.21 -11.95
C GLN A 15 1.09 -8.48 -13.32
N THR A 16 0.51 -9.66 -13.50
CA THR A 16 -0.24 -10.06 -14.69
C THR A 16 -1.74 -9.99 -14.45
N SER A 17 -2.44 -9.16 -15.21
CA SER A 17 -3.90 -9.04 -15.18
C SER A 17 -4.51 -9.37 -16.54
N LYS A 18 -5.67 -10.04 -16.55
CA LYS A 18 -6.36 -10.42 -17.79
C LYS A 18 -7.37 -9.34 -18.17
N VAL A 19 -7.30 -8.89 -19.41
CA VAL A 19 -8.31 -8.01 -20.01
C VAL A 19 -9.02 -8.74 -21.12
N THR A 20 -10.35 -8.74 -21.06
CA THR A 20 -11.22 -9.28 -22.10
C THR A 20 -11.76 -8.12 -22.93
N LEU A 21 -11.47 -8.14 -24.23
CA LEU A 21 -12.02 -7.21 -25.21
C LEU A 21 -13.21 -7.86 -25.92
N ALA A 22 -14.30 -7.10 -26.08
CA ALA A 22 -15.57 -7.60 -26.58
C ALA A 22 -15.57 -7.87 -28.10
N SER A 23 -14.53 -7.50 -28.84
CA SER A 23 -14.50 -7.64 -30.30
C SER A 23 -13.10 -7.87 -30.85
N CYS A 24 -13.02 -8.62 -31.94
CA CYS A 24 -11.77 -8.98 -32.63
C CYS A 24 -11.20 -7.87 -33.53
N ASN A 25 -12.02 -6.85 -33.86
CA ASN A 25 -11.61 -5.67 -34.62
C ASN A 25 -11.18 -4.50 -33.72
N CYS A 26 -10.90 -4.76 -32.44
CA CYS A 26 -10.56 -3.67 -31.54
C CYS A 26 -9.24 -2.99 -31.96
N ASN A 27 -9.19 -1.68 -31.71
CA ASN A 27 -8.02 -0.84 -31.93
C ASN A 27 -7.17 -0.76 -30.66
N VAL A 28 -5.94 -0.28 -30.80
CA VAL A 28 -5.06 0.00 -29.66
C VAL A 28 -5.72 0.99 -28.68
N ALA A 29 -6.49 1.96 -29.15
CA ALA A 29 -7.26 2.89 -28.31
C ALA A 29 -8.25 2.20 -27.35
N GLU A 30 -8.95 1.16 -27.82
CA GLU A 30 -9.90 0.41 -27.00
C GLU A 30 -9.20 -0.47 -25.97
N LEU A 31 -8.06 -1.05 -26.35
CA LEU A 31 -7.18 -1.74 -25.41
C LEU A 31 -6.67 -0.77 -24.33
N MET A 32 -6.23 0.44 -24.71
CA MET A 32 -5.79 1.47 -23.76
C MET A 32 -6.92 1.89 -22.82
N THR A 33 -8.15 2.01 -23.33
CA THR A 33 -9.34 2.34 -22.53
C THR A 33 -9.70 1.20 -21.56
N ALA A 34 -9.59 -0.05 -22.01
CA ALA A 34 -9.80 -1.20 -21.13
C ALA A 34 -8.74 -1.29 -20.03
N ILE A 35 -7.47 -0.98 -20.37
CA ILE A 35 -6.37 -0.85 -19.41
C ILE A 35 -6.60 0.30 -18.45
N GLN A 36 -7.12 1.44 -18.92
CA GLN A 36 -7.47 2.56 -18.05
C GLN A 36 -8.56 2.17 -17.05
N LYS A 37 -9.55 1.39 -17.47
CA LYS A 37 -10.59 0.90 -16.55
C LYS A 37 -10.03 -0.07 -15.51
N LEU A 38 -9.08 -0.92 -15.90
CA LEU A 38 -8.51 -1.95 -15.02
C LEU A 38 -7.39 -1.43 -14.11
N ILE A 39 -6.41 -0.72 -14.68
CA ILE A 39 -5.15 -0.29 -14.04
C ILE A 39 -5.17 1.21 -13.69
N ARG A 40 -6.21 1.96 -14.09
CA ARG A 40 -6.37 3.41 -13.80
C ARG A 40 -5.23 4.30 -14.34
N ILE A 41 -4.55 3.85 -15.39
CA ILE A 41 -3.56 4.66 -16.12
C ILE A 41 -4.30 5.38 -17.25
N PRO A 42 -4.21 6.71 -17.42
CA PRO A 42 -4.82 7.39 -18.56
C PRO A 42 -4.11 7.02 -19.87
N PRO A 43 -4.83 6.92 -21.01
CA PRO A 43 -4.26 6.49 -22.29
C PRO A 43 -3.06 7.34 -22.73
N ASN A 44 -3.05 8.63 -22.40
CA ASN A 44 -1.96 9.57 -22.72
C ASN A 44 -0.63 9.23 -22.00
N LYS A 45 -0.69 8.50 -20.87
CA LYS A 45 0.48 8.07 -20.10
C LYS A 45 0.69 6.55 -20.18
N GLN A 46 -0.04 5.85 -21.04
CA GLN A 46 0.16 4.43 -21.29
C GLN A 46 1.14 4.22 -22.44
N ARG A 47 2.23 3.48 -22.17
CA ARG A 47 3.12 2.93 -23.19
C ARG A 47 2.94 1.42 -23.22
N LEU A 48 2.31 0.94 -24.28
CA LEU A 48 2.10 -0.48 -24.54
C LEU A 48 3.31 -1.07 -25.27
N ILE A 49 3.82 -2.21 -24.80
CA ILE A 49 4.95 -2.91 -25.40
C ILE A 49 4.55 -4.35 -25.70
N PHE A 50 4.64 -4.75 -26.96
CA PHE A 50 4.38 -6.11 -27.41
C PHE A 50 5.57 -6.64 -28.20
N LYS A 51 6.14 -7.78 -27.76
CA LYS A 51 7.33 -8.41 -28.38
C LYS A 51 8.48 -7.43 -28.65
N GLY A 52 8.74 -6.51 -27.71
CA GLY A 52 9.79 -5.49 -27.83
C GLY A 52 9.43 -4.29 -28.71
N LYS A 53 8.22 -4.22 -29.28
CA LYS A 53 7.71 -3.06 -30.03
C LYS A 53 6.77 -2.23 -29.18
N SER A 54 7.04 -0.93 -29.08
CA SER A 54 6.13 0.03 -28.46
C SER A 54 4.97 0.33 -29.41
N LEU A 55 3.75 0.06 -28.96
CA LEU A 55 2.51 0.37 -29.66
C LEU A 55 2.15 1.83 -29.34
N LEU A 56 2.68 2.76 -30.14
CA LEU A 56 2.43 4.20 -29.99
C LEU A 56 1.18 4.67 -30.72
N ASP A 57 0.71 3.89 -31.69
CA ASP A 57 -0.35 4.31 -32.60
C ASP A 57 -1.72 3.79 -32.12
N PRO A 58 -2.63 4.67 -31.67
CA PRO A 58 -3.92 4.27 -31.10
C PRO A 58 -4.92 3.79 -32.16
N GLU A 59 -4.71 4.14 -33.44
CA GLU A 59 -5.61 3.79 -34.55
C GLU A 59 -5.30 2.41 -35.16
N LEU A 60 -4.12 1.84 -34.89
CA LEU A 60 -3.79 0.49 -35.36
C LEU A 60 -4.73 -0.56 -34.76
N SER A 61 -5.22 -1.47 -35.62
CA SER A 61 -5.97 -2.65 -35.19
C SER A 61 -5.04 -3.63 -34.47
N LEU A 62 -5.54 -4.28 -33.42
CA LEU A 62 -4.77 -5.28 -32.66
C LEU A 62 -4.23 -6.42 -33.56
N SER A 63 -5.02 -6.83 -34.54
CA SER A 63 -4.63 -7.80 -35.57
C SER A 63 -3.41 -7.38 -36.38
N SER A 64 -3.32 -6.09 -36.78
CA SER A 64 -2.19 -5.53 -37.53
C SER A 64 -0.92 -5.47 -36.68
N CYS A 65 -1.06 -5.32 -35.36
CA CYS A 65 0.05 -5.43 -34.41
C CYS A 65 0.45 -6.87 -34.08
N GLY A 66 -0.26 -7.87 -34.62
CA GLY A 66 -0.01 -9.29 -34.35
C GLY A 66 -0.45 -9.73 -32.95
N ILE A 67 -1.35 -8.98 -32.32
CA ILE A 67 -1.93 -9.28 -31.00
C ILE A 67 -3.07 -10.28 -31.21
N LYS A 68 -2.93 -11.45 -30.60
CA LYS A 68 -3.91 -12.54 -30.59
C LYS A 68 -4.40 -12.82 -29.18
N THR A 69 -5.43 -13.64 -29.04
CA THR A 69 -5.84 -14.19 -27.74
C THR A 69 -4.64 -14.82 -27.00
N ASN A 70 -4.54 -14.56 -25.70
CA ASN A 70 -3.43 -14.88 -24.80
C ASN A 70 -2.09 -14.15 -25.06
N SER A 71 -2.08 -13.11 -25.89
CA SER A 71 -0.88 -12.27 -26.06
C SER A 71 -0.50 -11.58 -24.75
N LYS A 72 0.81 -11.52 -24.49
CA LYS A 72 1.40 -10.82 -23.34
C LYS A 72 1.80 -9.40 -23.77
N ILE A 73 1.14 -8.40 -23.20
CA ILE A 73 1.41 -6.98 -23.47
C ILE A 73 1.93 -6.37 -22.18
N MET A 74 3.10 -5.74 -22.24
CA MET A 74 3.66 -5.03 -21.11
C MET A 74 3.19 -3.59 -21.16
N VAL A 75 2.60 -3.11 -20.07
CA VAL A 75 2.15 -1.73 -19.92
C VAL A 75 3.17 -1.03 -19.05
N LEU A 76 3.65 0.11 -19.53
CA LEU A 76 4.37 1.09 -18.72
C LEU A 76 3.50 2.32 -18.63
N GLY A 77 3.40 2.92 -17.46
CA GLY A 77 2.63 4.13 -17.31
C GLY A 77 2.46 4.56 -15.87
N SER A 78 2.10 5.83 -15.74
CA SER A 78 1.83 6.53 -14.48
C SER A 78 0.39 6.28 -14.06
N VAL A 79 0.17 5.54 -12.97
CA VAL A 79 -1.16 5.38 -12.39
C VAL A 79 -1.52 6.69 -11.69
N GLU A 80 -2.53 7.38 -12.21
CA GLU A 80 -2.90 8.73 -11.76
C GLU A 80 -3.86 8.73 -10.57
N GLN A 81 -4.42 7.56 -10.22
CA GLN A 81 -5.34 7.40 -9.10
C GLN A 81 -4.97 6.19 -8.25
N LEU A 82 -4.75 6.45 -6.96
CA LEU A 82 -4.59 5.40 -5.96
C LEU A 82 -5.83 4.49 -5.96
N GLU A 83 -5.64 3.18 -5.85
CA GLU A 83 -6.78 2.27 -5.71
C GLU A 83 -7.55 2.64 -4.44
N PRO A 84 -8.91 2.68 -4.48
CA PRO A 84 -9.71 3.05 -3.32
C PRO A 84 -9.44 2.13 -2.12
N HIS A 85 -9.09 0.87 -2.37
CA HIS A 85 -8.70 -0.08 -1.34
C HIS A 85 -7.35 0.27 -0.69
N GLU A 86 -6.37 0.71 -1.45
CA GLU A 86 -5.06 1.14 -0.94
C GLU A 86 -5.19 2.46 -0.16
N ALA A 87 -6.05 3.37 -0.63
CA ALA A 87 -6.34 4.62 0.07
C ALA A 87 -7.06 4.34 1.40
N GLN A 88 -7.98 3.37 1.41
CA GLN A 88 -8.66 2.94 2.61
C GLN A 88 -7.70 2.28 3.62
N LYS A 89 -6.72 1.49 3.17
CA LYS A 89 -5.66 0.97 4.07
C LYS A 89 -4.84 2.09 4.69
N LEU A 90 -4.45 3.09 3.90
CA LEU A 90 -3.69 4.23 4.39
C LEU A 90 -4.49 5.06 5.39
N MET A 91 -5.80 5.22 5.19
CA MET A 91 -6.70 5.85 6.16
C MET A 91 -6.83 5.03 7.45
N LYS A 92 -7.03 3.71 7.36
CA LYS A 92 -7.08 2.83 8.53
C LYS A 92 -5.78 2.86 9.33
N ALA A 93 -4.63 2.88 8.65
CA ALA A 93 -3.33 3.01 9.29
C ALA A 93 -3.21 4.31 10.10
N LYS A 94 -3.73 5.42 9.55
CA LYS A 94 -3.75 6.73 10.24
C LYS A 94 -4.64 6.70 11.48
N GLU A 95 -5.84 6.13 11.38
CA GLU A 95 -6.76 6.02 12.52
C GLU A 95 -6.17 5.16 13.65
N GLU A 96 -5.57 4.01 13.32
CA GLU A 96 -4.90 3.17 14.32
C GLU A 96 -3.66 3.84 14.91
N PHE A 97 -2.91 4.61 14.10
CA PHE A 97 -1.80 5.42 14.59
C PHE A 97 -2.23 6.46 15.63
N GLU A 98 -3.30 7.23 15.37
CA GLU A 98 -3.79 8.24 16.32
C GLU A 98 -4.24 7.61 17.65
N ARG A 99 -4.87 6.43 17.59
CA ARG A 99 -5.22 5.65 18.79
C ARG A 99 -3.98 5.23 19.56
N LEU A 100 -2.99 4.66 18.88
CA LEU A 100 -1.74 4.21 19.50
C LEU A 100 -0.97 5.36 20.14
N ALA A 101 -0.89 6.51 19.48
CA ALA A 101 -0.25 7.70 20.02
C ALA A 101 -0.89 8.12 21.35
N SER A 102 -2.23 8.22 21.40
CA SER A 102 -2.97 8.58 22.61
C SER A 102 -2.79 7.55 23.73
N GLU A 103 -2.82 6.25 23.41
CA GLU A 103 -2.61 5.18 24.39
C GLU A 103 -1.18 5.19 24.97
N ILE A 104 -0.16 5.40 24.14
CA ILE A 104 1.24 5.50 24.57
C ILE A 104 1.47 6.74 25.43
N ASP A 105 0.91 7.90 25.05
CA ASP A 105 1.04 9.14 25.84
C ASP A 105 0.37 8.99 27.22
N GLN A 106 -0.83 8.40 27.28
CA GLN A 106 -1.50 8.12 28.55
C GLN A 106 -0.69 7.15 29.43
N LEU A 107 -0.09 6.13 28.81
CA LEU A 107 0.74 5.17 29.53
C LEU A 107 2.04 5.81 30.01
N CYS A 108 2.62 6.74 29.23
CA CYS A 108 3.79 7.51 29.62
C CYS A 108 3.49 8.41 30.83
N GLU A 109 2.37 9.15 30.82
CA GLU A 109 1.94 9.99 31.95
C GLU A 109 1.66 9.16 33.20
N LYS A 110 0.93 8.04 33.08
CA LYS A 110 0.71 7.12 34.20
C LYS A 110 2.03 6.59 34.76
N THR A 111 2.99 6.26 33.91
CA THR A 111 4.31 5.76 34.34
C THR A 111 5.11 6.84 35.09
N LYS A 112 5.04 8.12 34.69
CA LYS A 112 5.71 9.22 35.39
C LYS A 112 5.15 9.50 36.79
N LEU A 113 3.84 9.32 36.98
CA LEU A 113 3.19 9.56 38.27
C LEU A 113 3.44 8.45 39.31
N ILE A 114 3.91 7.28 38.89
CA ILE A 114 4.12 6.14 39.78
C ILE A 114 5.55 6.22 40.35
N CYS A 115 5.69 7.00 41.44
CA CYS A 115 6.89 6.96 42.31
C CYS A 115 6.77 5.90 43.41
N THR A 116 5.67 5.17 43.48
CA THR A 116 5.45 4.14 44.51
C THR A 116 4.59 3.02 43.93
N THR A 117 4.90 1.80 44.34
CA THR A 117 4.02 0.62 44.56
C THR A 117 4.05 -0.57 43.58
N ASP A 118 4.02 -1.73 44.25
CA ASP A 118 3.59 -3.10 43.88
C ASP A 118 4.08 -3.71 42.55
N LYS A 119 4.81 -4.83 42.65
CA LYS A 119 5.23 -5.69 41.51
C LYS A 119 4.06 -6.04 40.59
N ALA A 120 2.84 -6.12 41.10
CA ALA A 120 1.64 -6.40 40.33
C ALA A 120 1.32 -5.28 39.30
N GLU A 121 1.39 -4.01 39.70
CA GLU A 121 1.07 -2.87 38.82
C GLU A 121 2.15 -2.67 37.77
N VAL A 122 3.43 -2.75 38.14
CA VAL A 122 4.56 -2.70 37.20
C VAL A 122 4.44 -3.79 36.13
N SER A 123 4.06 -5.00 36.53
CA SER A 123 3.85 -6.10 35.60
C SER A 123 2.68 -5.87 34.64
N ALA A 124 1.61 -5.18 35.10
CA ALA A 124 0.47 -4.84 34.27
C ALA A 124 0.84 -3.77 33.23
N TYR A 125 1.57 -2.73 33.62
CA TYR A 125 2.06 -1.71 32.68
C TYR A 125 3.04 -2.27 31.65
N LEU A 126 3.92 -3.20 32.06
CA LEU A 126 4.81 -3.90 31.13
C LEU A 126 4.04 -4.69 30.08
N LYS A 127 3.03 -5.46 30.49
CA LYS A 127 2.16 -6.20 29.54
C LYS A 127 1.45 -5.25 28.58
N THR A 128 0.88 -4.16 29.08
CA THR A 128 0.22 -3.15 28.24
C THR A 128 1.20 -2.53 27.25
N THR A 129 2.44 -2.21 27.68
CA THR A 129 3.47 -1.64 26.80
C THR A 129 3.86 -2.61 25.69
N ILE A 130 3.98 -3.92 26.00
CA ILE A 130 4.27 -4.95 24.99
C ILE A 130 3.15 -5.05 23.96
N VAL A 131 1.88 -5.04 24.39
CA VAL A 131 0.73 -5.06 23.48
C VAL A 131 0.71 -3.81 22.58
N LEU A 132 1.07 -2.64 23.10
CA LEU A 132 1.19 -1.42 22.31
C LEU A 132 2.32 -1.50 21.27
N LEU A 133 3.48 -2.06 21.64
CA LEU A 133 4.58 -2.29 20.71
C LEU A 133 4.18 -3.24 19.58
N GLU A 134 3.47 -4.33 19.89
CA GLU A 134 2.96 -5.27 18.88
C GLU A 134 1.98 -4.59 17.91
N ARG A 135 1.05 -3.76 18.41
CA ARG A 135 0.13 -2.99 17.56
C ARG A 135 0.86 -1.94 16.70
N CYS A 136 1.93 -1.34 17.20
CA CYS A 136 2.78 -0.44 16.40
C CYS A 136 3.44 -1.19 15.24
N MET A 137 3.95 -2.40 15.49
CA MET A 137 4.54 -3.24 14.45
C MET A 137 3.51 -3.66 13.40
N GLN A 138 2.29 -4.04 13.82
CA GLN A 138 1.20 -4.35 12.89
C GLN A 138 0.81 -3.15 12.01
N CYS A 139 0.84 -1.92 12.55
CA CYS A 139 0.61 -0.71 11.75
C CYS A 139 1.71 -0.48 10.71
N LEU A 140 2.98 -0.74 11.04
CA LEU A 140 4.08 -0.66 10.08
C LEU A 140 3.91 -1.69 8.94
N GLU A 141 3.57 -2.94 9.27
CA GLU A 141 3.30 -3.99 8.27
C GLU A 141 2.15 -3.60 7.33
N LEU A 142 1.10 -2.97 7.89
CA LEU A 142 -0.03 -2.49 7.10
C LEU A 142 0.37 -1.34 6.17
N LEU A 143 1.21 -0.41 6.62
CA LEU A 143 1.76 0.67 5.81
C LEU A 143 2.69 0.18 4.69
N ASP A 144 3.54 -0.80 4.97
CA ASP A 144 4.43 -1.42 3.98
C ASP A 144 3.66 -2.23 2.93
N SER A 145 2.51 -2.77 3.32
CA SER A 145 1.59 -3.45 2.42
C SER A 145 0.88 -2.50 1.45
N VAL A 146 0.92 -1.18 1.68
CA VAL A 146 0.32 -0.19 0.78
C VAL A 146 1.17 0.02 -0.48
N ARG A 147 0.61 -0.34 -1.64
CA ARG A 147 1.20 -0.13 -2.96
C ARG A 147 0.85 1.28 -3.46
N LEU A 148 1.83 2.18 -3.37
CA LEU A 148 1.69 3.56 -3.84
C LEU A 148 2.30 3.72 -5.25
N PRO A 149 1.52 4.17 -6.25
CA PRO A 149 2.01 4.56 -7.58
C PRO A 149 3.16 5.56 -7.56
N TYR A 150 3.90 5.67 -8.67
CA TYR A 150 5.04 6.57 -8.79
C TYR A 150 4.70 8.06 -8.74
N ASP A 151 3.50 8.40 -9.18
CA ASP A 151 3.04 9.78 -9.30
C ASP A 151 2.38 10.32 -8.02
N CYS A 152 2.08 9.46 -7.04
CA CYS A 152 1.48 9.86 -5.76
C CYS A 152 2.55 10.32 -4.76
N GLU A 153 3.24 11.42 -5.04
CA GLU A 153 4.29 11.98 -4.16
C GLU A 153 3.74 12.36 -2.78
N THR A 154 2.53 12.90 -2.71
CA THR A 154 1.85 13.29 -1.47
C THR A 154 1.59 12.09 -0.56
N GLU A 155 1.01 11.01 -1.08
CA GLU A 155 0.71 9.80 -0.32
C GLU A 155 1.99 9.05 0.07
N ARG A 156 3.03 9.09 -0.77
CA ARG A 156 4.37 8.56 -0.43
C ARG A 156 5.00 9.34 0.71
N SER A 157 4.94 10.67 0.66
CA SER A 157 5.43 11.52 1.74
C SER A 157 4.64 11.27 3.02
N GLN A 158 3.31 11.14 2.94
CA GLN A 158 2.46 10.82 4.09
C GLN A 158 2.78 9.44 4.68
N ARG A 159 2.96 8.40 3.85
CA ARG A 159 3.39 7.08 4.33
C ARG A 159 4.74 7.17 5.04
N LYS A 160 5.70 7.89 4.46
CA LYS A 160 7.02 8.08 5.09
C LYS A 160 6.91 8.78 6.44
N GLN A 161 6.15 9.88 6.50
CA GLN A 161 5.90 10.59 7.76
C GLN A 161 5.27 9.67 8.81
N LEU A 162 4.26 8.88 8.46
CA LEU A 162 3.63 7.92 9.39
C LEU A 162 4.62 6.87 9.88
N VAL A 163 5.49 6.34 9.00
CA VAL A 163 6.53 5.40 9.39
C VAL A 163 7.52 6.04 10.37
N ASP A 164 8.00 7.24 10.08
CA ASP A 164 8.92 7.98 10.96
C ASP A 164 8.26 8.24 12.33
N PHE A 165 6.98 8.61 12.37
CA PHE A 165 6.24 8.81 13.61
C PHE A 165 5.99 7.51 14.40
N ILE A 166 5.65 6.40 13.74
CA ILE A 166 5.47 5.11 14.43
C ILE A 166 6.80 4.64 15.02
N GLN A 167 7.92 4.85 14.33
CA GLN A 167 9.24 4.53 14.87
C GLN A 167 9.56 5.37 16.11
N ASP A 168 9.22 6.67 16.13
CA ASP A 168 9.35 7.51 17.33
C ASP A 168 8.48 7.01 18.50
N LEU A 169 7.24 6.58 18.22
CA LEU A 169 6.36 5.97 19.23
C LEU A 169 6.92 4.67 19.79
N ILE A 170 7.50 3.81 18.93
CA ILE A 170 8.15 2.56 19.36
C ILE A 170 9.32 2.88 20.30
N VAL A 171 10.17 3.85 19.95
CA VAL A 171 11.30 4.27 20.80
C VAL A 171 10.82 4.79 22.15
N LYS A 172 9.75 5.60 22.18
CA LYS A 172 9.13 6.07 23.43
C LYS A 172 8.60 4.91 24.27
N ALA A 173 7.86 3.98 23.67
CA ALA A 173 7.30 2.82 24.36
C ALA A 173 8.40 1.90 24.91
N ASP A 174 9.49 1.67 24.16
CA ASP A 174 10.66 0.92 24.66
C ASP A 174 11.36 1.64 25.82
N GLY A 175 11.44 2.97 25.79
CA GLY A 175 11.96 3.76 26.91
C GLY A 175 11.12 3.59 28.19
N VAL A 176 9.79 3.60 28.05
CA VAL A 176 8.86 3.33 29.17
C VAL A 176 9.05 1.90 29.68
N LYS A 177 9.11 0.92 28.78
CA LYS A 177 9.36 -0.49 29.14
C LYS A 177 10.67 -0.68 29.89
N ALA A 178 11.75 -0.04 29.44
CA ALA A 178 13.05 -0.12 30.10
C ALA A 178 13.00 0.46 31.52
N THR A 179 12.32 1.61 31.70
CA THR A 179 12.13 2.24 33.01
C THR A 179 11.35 1.34 33.96
N LEU A 180 10.26 0.74 33.48
CA LEU A 180 9.44 -0.20 34.25
C LEU A 180 10.21 -1.50 34.60
N MET A 181 11.02 -2.02 33.68
CA MET A 181 11.87 -3.19 33.95
C MET A 181 12.92 -2.91 35.01
N GLN A 182 13.56 -1.74 34.98
CA GLN A 182 14.54 -1.34 36.00
C GLN A 182 13.88 -1.22 37.38
N ALA A 183 12.70 -0.60 37.46
CA ALA A 183 11.94 -0.48 38.72
C ALA A 183 11.58 -1.85 39.33
N SER A 184 11.38 -2.88 38.50
CA SER A 184 11.07 -4.25 38.98
C SER A 184 12.27 -5.03 39.53
N LEU A 185 13.51 -4.61 39.22
CA LEU A 185 14.77 -5.28 39.57
C LEU A 185 15.46 -4.68 40.82
N THR A 186 15.11 -3.45 41.21
CA THR A 186 15.74 -2.73 42.33
C THR A 186 15.23 -3.11 43.73
N GLU A 187 14.44 -4.18 43.88
CA GLU A 187 14.02 -4.78 45.16
C GLU A 187 14.30 -6.28 45.26
#